data_AF-A0A961IYX5-F1
#
_entry.id   AF-A0A961IYX5-F1
#
_cell.length_a   1.000
_cell.length_b   1.000
_cell.length_c   1.000
_cell.angle_alpha   90.00
_cell.angle_beta   90.00
_cell.angle_gamma   90.00
#
_symmetry.space_group_name_H-M   'P 1'
#
loop_
_entity.id
_entity.type
_entity.pdbx_description
1 polymer ?
#
loop_
_entity_poly.entity_id
_entity_poly.type
_entity_poly.pdbx_seq_one_letter_code
_entity_poly.pdbx_strand_id
1 'polypeptide(L)' 'MTQNARFIATAAALLVLAWLFSGERLLDAVFAMPDLGPVDDAVIAVTVAAEGIKTALGLPDLFGALRATLHALLGV' A
#
# COMPACT_ATOMS: atom_id res chain seq x y z
N MET A 1 -14.34 -24.18 7.62
CA MET A 1 -14.52 -22.82 7.05
C MET A 1 -15.40 -22.91 5.82
N THR A 2 -16.36 -22.00 5.68
CA THR A 2 -17.21 -21.88 4.47
C THR A 2 -16.40 -21.37 3.28
N GLN A 3 -16.87 -21.60 2.05
CA GLN A 3 -16.21 -21.11 0.83
C GLN A 3 -16.02 -19.57 0.86
N ASN A 4 -17.04 -18.84 1.31
CA ASN A 4 -16.97 -17.39 1.46
C ASN A 4 -15.91 -16.95 2.48
N ALA A 5 -15.80 -17.66 3.61
CA ALA A 5 -14.79 -17.34 4.61
C ALA A 5 -13.36 -17.56 4.09
N ARG A 6 -13.14 -18.61 3.28
CA ARG A 6 -11.86 -18.84 2.62
C ARG A 6 -11.53 -17.73 1.63
N PHE A 7 -12.49 -17.37 0.77
CA PHE A 7 -12.31 -16.29 -0.19
C PHE A 7 -11.93 -14.97 0.50
N ILE A 8 -12.67 -14.56 1.54
CA ILE A 8 -12.42 -13.33 2.28
C ILE A 8 -11.02 -13.35 2.92
N ALA A 9 -10.65 -14.45 3.58
CA ALA A 9 -9.34 -14.58 4.20
C ALA A 9 -8.20 -14.49 3.17
N THR A 10 -8.34 -15.17 2.03
CA THR A 10 -7.35 -15.11 0.95
C THR A 10 -7.26 -13.72 0.34
N ALA A 11 -8.39 -13.06 0.09
CA ALA A 11 -8.43 -11.70 -0.43
C ALA A 11 -7.77 -10.71 0.53
N ALA A 12 -8.08 -10.79 1.82
CA ALA A 12 -7.46 -9.96 2.85
C ALA A 12 -5.95 -10.20 2.93
N ALA A 13 -5.49 -11.45 2.89
CA ALA A 13 -4.07 -11.78 2.89
C ALA A 13 -3.33 -11.20 1.68
N LEU A 14 -3.94 -11.29 0.49
CA LEU A 14 -3.38 -10.71 -0.73
C LEU A 14 -3.32 -9.18 -0.68
N LEU A 15 -4.33 -8.53 -0.10
CA LEU A 15 -4.32 -7.08 0.10
C LEU A 15 -3.20 -6.65 1.07
N VAL A 16 -3.01 -7.38 2.17
CA VAL A 16 -1.92 -7.11 3.12
C VAL A 16 -0.57 -7.29 2.44
N LEU A 17 -0.37 -8.36 1.66
CA LEU A 17 0.87 -8.58 0.92
C LEU A 17 1.12 -7.45 -0.09
N ALA A 18 0.10 -7.08 -0.88
CA ALA A 18 0.21 -5.97 -1.82
C ALA A 18 0.60 -4.66 -1.13
N TRP A 19 0.00 -4.38 0.02
CA TRP A 19 0.31 -3.19 0.82
C TRP A 19 1.75 -3.21 1.36
N LEU A 20 2.21 -4.33 1.94
CA LEU A 20 3.56 -4.47 2.50
C LEU A 20 4.66 -4.17 1.47
N PHE A 21 4.44 -4.52 0.20
CA PHE A 21 5.42 -4.35 -0.88
C PHE A 21 5.13 -3.16 -1.81
N SER A 22 4.18 -2.30 -1.44
CA SER A 22 3.81 -1.11 -2.22
C SER A 22 4.78 0.08 -2.07
N GLY A 23 5.78 -0.01 -1.19
CA GLY A 23 6.65 1.12 -0.85
C GLY A 23 5.84 2.28 -0.24
N GLU A 24 6.24 3.52 -0.52
CA GLU A 24 5.58 4.75 -0.01
C GLU A 24 4.33 5.16 -0.83
N ARG A 25 3.91 4.35 -1.81
CA ARG A 25 2.85 4.72 -2.77
C ARG A 25 1.49 4.94 -2.13
N LEU A 26 1.20 4.25 -1.03
CA LEU A 26 -0.06 4.46 -0.31
C LEU A 26 -0.07 5.83 0.37
N LEU A 27 1.06 6.25 0.95
CA LEU A 27 1.21 7.56 1.56
C LEU A 27 1.04 8.67 0.50
N ASP A 28 1.70 8.53 -0.65
CA ASP A 28 1.55 9.43 -1.80
C ASP A 28 0.08 9.58 -2.21
N ALA A 29 -0.66 8.47 -2.31
CA ALA A 29 -2.06 8.46 -2.71
C ALA A 29 -2.98 9.13 -1.68
N VAL A 30 -2.71 8.93 -0.38
CA VAL A 30 -3.48 9.53 0.71
C VAL A 30 -3.23 11.05 0.75
N PHE A 31 -2.00 11.51 0.56
CA PHE A 31 -1.71 12.95 0.46
C PHE A 31 -2.24 13.61 -0.81
N ALA A 32 -2.56 12.82 -1.85
CA ALA A 32 -3.17 13.32 -3.07
C ALA A 32 -4.71 13.40 -3.00
N MET A 33 -5.33 12.93 -1.91
CA MET A 33 -6.79 12.93 -1.81
C MET A 33 -7.34 14.34 -1.55
N PRO A 34 -8.59 14.63 -1.98
CA PRO A 34 -9.25 15.88 -1.65
C PRO A 34 -9.30 16.11 -0.14
N ASP A 35 -9.17 17.37 0.29
CA ASP A 35 -9.34 17.76 1.69
C ASP A 35 -10.77 17.43 2.14
N LEU A 36 -10.88 16.55 3.15
CA LEU A 36 -12.13 16.10 3.76
C LEU A 36 -12.25 16.61 5.21
N GLY A 37 -11.41 17.57 5.61
CA GLY A 37 -11.31 18.03 6.99
C GLY A 37 -10.96 16.88 7.94
N PRO A 38 -11.51 16.81 9.15
CA PRO A 38 -11.07 15.86 10.19
C PRO A 38 -11.02 14.36 9.82
N VAL A 39 -11.71 13.96 8.75
CA VAL A 39 -11.67 12.59 8.22
C VAL A 39 -10.32 12.32 7.54
N ASP A 40 -9.77 13.29 6.82
CA ASP A 40 -8.49 13.11 6.13
C ASP A 40 -7.32 12.99 7.10
N ASP A 41 -7.30 13.78 8.15
CA ASP A 41 -6.32 13.73 9.23
C ASP A 41 -6.27 12.33 9.86
N ALA A 42 -7.44 11.71 10.09
CA ALA A 42 -7.52 10.37 10.64
C ALA A 42 -6.99 9.31 9.66
N VAL A 43 -7.33 9.43 8.37
CA VAL A 43 -6.82 8.53 7.33
C VAL A 43 -5.31 8.66 7.21
N ILE A 44 -4.78 9.88 7.13
CA ILE A 44 -3.35 10.18 7.09
C ILE A 44 -2.65 9.59 8.31
N ALA A 45 -3.16 9.82 9.53
CA ALA A 45 -2.56 9.30 10.75
C ALA A 45 -2.46 7.77 10.76
N VAL A 46 -3.54 7.08 10.34
CA VAL A 46 -3.55 5.61 10.22
C VAL A 46 -2.56 5.14 9.15
N THR A 47 -2.52 5.80 8.00
CA THR A 47 -1.59 5.46 6.92
C THR A 47 -0.14 5.66 7.37
N VAL A 48 0.20 6.79 8.01
CA VAL A 48 1.54 7.05 8.55
C VAL A 48 1.97 5.97 9.56
N ALA A 49 1.07 5.59 10.47
CA ALA A 49 1.36 4.52 11.43
C ALA A 49 1.63 3.19 10.72
N ALA A 50 0.83 2.86 9.70
CA ALA A 50 0.99 1.66 8.91
C ALA A 50 2.32 1.67 8.13
N GLU A 51 2.66 2.78 7.46
CA GLU A 51 3.95 2.94 6.76
C GLU A 51 5.14 2.78 7.70
N GLY A 52 5.05 3.32 8.93
CA GLY A 52 6.07 3.13 9.97
C GLY A 52 6.35 1.65 10.29
N ILE A 53 5.34 0.78 10.23
CA ILE A 53 5.50 -0.68 10.39
C ILE A 53 6.33 -1.24 9.23
N LYS A 54 6.08 -0.81 7.99
CA LYS A 54 6.85 -1.28 6.83
C LYS A 54 8.32 -0.86 6.91
N THR A 55 8.58 0.39 7.33
CA THR A 55 9.93 0.89 7.55
C THR A 55 10.66 0.08 8.62
N ALA A 56 9.99 -0.22 9.74
CA ALA A 56 10.55 -1.04 10.81
C ALA A 56 10.89 -2.48 10.37
N LEU A 57 10.12 -3.02 9.41
CA LEU A 57 10.35 -4.34 8.82
C LEU A 57 11.43 -4.33 7.71
N GLY A 58 11.90 -3.16 7.26
CA GLY A 58 12.93 -3.04 6.23
C GLY A 58 12.55 -3.65 4.88
N LEU A 59 11.25 -3.65 4.55
CA LEU A 59 10.74 -4.34 3.37
C LEU A 59 11.10 -3.61 2.07
N PRO A 60 11.38 -4.35 0.98
CA PRO A 60 11.71 -3.75 -0.32
C PRO A 60 10.47 -3.16 -1.01
N ASP A 61 10.66 -2.04 -1.72
CA ASP A 61 9.65 -1.44 -2.61
C ASP A 61 9.58 -2.19 -3.94
N LEU A 62 8.79 -3.26 -3.99
CA LEU A 62 8.61 -4.07 -5.21
C LEU A 62 7.85 -3.32 -6.29
N PHE A 63 6.91 -2.44 -5.91
CA PHE A 63 6.17 -1.62 -6.87
C PHE A 63 7.08 -0.60 -7.56
N GLY A 64 7.95 0.08 -6.80
CA GLY A 64 8.97 0.95 -7.33
C GLY A 64 9.92 0.22 -8.27
N ALA A 65 10.39 -0.97 -7.89
CA ALA A 65 11.25 -1.81 -8.73
C ALA A 65 10.55 -2.26 -10.02
N LEU A 66 9.29 -2.70 -9.95
CA LEU A 66 8.49 -3.05 -11.12
C LEU A 66 8.30 -1.86 -12.04
N ARG A 67 7.95 -0.68 -11.49
CA ARG A 67 7.79 0.55 -12.25
C ARG A 67 9.10 0.94 -12.93
N ALA A 68 10.23 0.92 -12.23
CA ALA A 68 11.54 1.21 -12.80
C ALA A 68 11.88 0.24 -13.94
N THR A 69 11.56 -1.04 -13.78
CA THR A 69 11.75 -2.06 -14.82
C THR A 69 10.89 -1.76 -16.05
N LEU A 70 9.61 -1.41 -15.86
CA LEU A 70 8.71 -1.04 -16.95
C LEU A 70 9.18 0.22 -17.67
N HIS A 71 9.61 1.25 -16.94
CA HIS A 71 10.18 2.47 -17.50
C HIS A 71 11.43 2.18 -18.34
N ALA A 72 12.35 1.36 -17.82
CA ALA A 72 13.55 0.94 -18.54
C ALA A 72 13.23 0.16 -19.82
N LEU A 73 12.21 -0.69 -19.81
CA LEU A 73 11.78 -1.47 -20.98
C LEU A 73 11.06 -0.62 -22.03
N LEU A 74 10.29 0.38 -21.59
CA LEU A 74 9.47 1.21 -22.49
C LEU A 74 10.20 2.48 -22.93
N GLY A 75 11.37 2.79 -22.36
CA GLY A 75 12.20 3.94 -22.74
C GLY A 75 11.62 5.29 -22.32
N VAL A 76 10.80 5.31 -21.26
CA VAL A 76 10.14 6.50 -20.69
C VAL A 76 10.75 6.84 -19.34
#